data_AF-A0A0E9PX09-F1
#
_entry.id   AF-A0A0E9PX09-F1
#
_cell.length_a   1.000
_cell.length_b   1.000
_cell.length_c   1.000
_cell.angle_alpha   90.00
_cell.angle_beta   90.00
_cell.angle_gamma   90.00
#
_symmetry.space_group_name_H-M   'P 1'
#
loop_
_entity.id
_entity.type
_entity.pdbx_description
1 polymer ?
#
loop_
_entity_poly.entity_id
_entity_poly.type
_entity_poly.pdbx_seq_one_letter_code
_entity_poly.pdbx_strand_id
1 'polypeptide(L)' 'MIKCCSLLNCHTQVAVLCQFLREVDYMTAFKALQEQNSHDAMDSFYDYIWDVTILEYLTYIHHKRG' A
#
# COMPACT_ATOMS: atom_id res chain seq x y z
N MET A 1 5.37 5.56 -12.18
CA MET A 1 5.39 4.25 -11.50
C MET A 1 4.09 4.03 -10.72
N ILE A 2 3.76 4.86 -9.73
CA ILE A 2 2.52 4.77 -8.92
C ILE A 2 1.25 4.57 -9.79
N LYS A 3 1.01 5.43 -10.78
CA LYS A 3 -0.15 5.29 -11.68
C LYS A 3 -0.17 3.98 -12.47
N CYS A 4 0.99 3.48 -12.90
CA CYS A 4 1.09 2.22 -13.64
C CYS A 4 0.77 1.03 -12.75
N CYS A 5 1.35 0.94 -11.55
CA CYS A 5 1.06 -0.12 -10.57
C CYS A 5 -0.40 -0.09 -10.15
N SER A 6 -1.01 1.09 -10.00
CA SER A 6 -2.44 1.22 -9.72
C SER A 6 -3.32 0.67 -10.83
N LEU A 7 -2.95 0.86 -12.11
CA LEU A 7 -3.69 0.33 -13.26
C LEU A 7 -3.49 -1.19 -13.47
N LEU A 8 -2.39 -1.73 -12.94
CA LEU A 8 -2.07 -3.17 -12.96
C LEU A 8 -2.63 -3.92 -11.75
N ASN A 9 -3.41 -3.25 -10.88
CA ASN A 9 -3.92 -3.79 -9.61
C ASN A 9 -2.82 -4.28 -8.65
N CYS A 10 -1.65 -3.63 -8.67
CA CYS A 10 -0.55 -3.89 -7.73
C CYS A 10 -0.59 -2.85 -6.59
N HIS A 11 -1.55 -3.00 -5.68
CA HIS A 11 -1.89 -1.99 -4.68
C HIS A 11 -0.88 -1.85 -3.53
N THR A 12 -0.22 -2.93 -3.14
CA THR A 12 0.86 -2.95 -2.15
C THR A 12 2.12 -2.29 -2.71
N GLN A 13 2.42 -2.53 -3.99
CA GLN A 13 3.50 -1.83 -4.69
C GLN A 13 3.23 -0.32 -4.78
N VAL A 14 1.97 0.09 -4.96
CA VAL A 14 1.60 1.52 -4.89
C VAL A 14 1.93 2.10 -3.52
N ALA A 15 1.55 1.44 -2.43
CA ALA A 15 1.88 1.88 -1.07
C ALA A 15 3.40 1.96 -0.84
N VAL A 16 4.16 0.96 -1.32
CA VAL A 16 5.62 0.97 -1.25
C VAL A 16 6.20 2.17 -2.00
N LEU A 17 5.75 2.42 -3.24
CA LEU A 17 6.21 3.52 -4.08
C LEU A 17 5.85 4.90 -3.51
N CYS A 18 4.75 5.04 -2.79
CA CYS A 18 4.37 6.30 -2.13
C CYS A 18 5.43 6.75 -1.09
N GLN A 19 6.17 5.83 -0.48
CA GLN A 19 7.25 6.15 0.48
C GLN A 19 8.49 6.75 -0.20
N PHE A 20 8.66 6.57 -1.51
CA PHE A 20 9.81 7.10 -2.26
C PHE A 20 9.65 8.56 -2.69
N LEU A 21 8.49 9.16 -2.45
CA LEU A 21 8.25 10.57 -2.69
C LEU A 21 8.93 11.41 -1.60
N ARG A 22 9.29 12.66 -1.91
CA ARG A 22 9.88 13.60 -0.93
C ARG A 22 8.95 13.82 0.26
N GLU A 23 7.66 13.87 -0.01
CA GLU A 23 6.59 13.83 0.97
C GLU A 23 5.74 12.60 0.68
N VAL A 24 5.53 11.76 1.68
CA VAL A 24 4.78 10.50 1.53
C VAL A 24 3.33 10.81 1.20
N ASP A 25 2.84 10.28 0.07
CA ASP A 25 1.43 10.43 -0.33
C ASP A 25 0.55 9.36 0.32
N TYR A 26 0.16 9.62 1.57
CA TYR A 26 -0.72 8.76 2.35
C TYR A 26 -2.11 8.61 1.73
N MET A 27 -2.62 9.65 1.06
CA MET A 27 -3.95 9.62 0.47
C MET A 27 -4.03 8.56 -0.62
N THR A 28 -3.03 8.51 -1.50
CA THR A 28 -2.93 7.50 -2.54
C THR A 28 -2.61 6.12 -1.96
N ALA A 29 -1.71 6.03 -0.97
CA ALA A 29 -1.35 4.76 -0.34
C ALA A 29 -2.56 4.09 0.35
N PHE A 30 -3.31 4.83 1.18
CA PHE A 30 -4.46 4.29 1.89
C PHE A 30 -5.58 3.89 0.94
N LYS A 31 -5.84 4.71 -0.09
CA LYS A 31 -6.83 4.37 -1.11
C LYS A 31 -6.46 3.07 -1.84
N ALA A 32 -5.18 2.88 -2.18
CA ALA A 32 -4.73 1.64 -2.80
C ALA A 32 -4.88 0.44 -1.87
N LEU A 33 -4.45 0.54 -0.60
CA LEU A 33 -4.55 -0.55 0.38
C LEU A 33 -6.00 -0.93 0.75
N GLN A 34 -6.96 -0.06 0.50
CA GLN A 34 -8.39 -0.35 0.65
C GLN A 34 -8.93 -1.25 -0.47
N GLU A 35 -8.27 -1.39 -1.60
CA GLU A 35 -8.68 -2.33 -2.64
C GLU A 35 -8.46 -3.78 -2.16
N GLN A 36 -9.37 -4.69 -2.55
CA GLN A 36 -9.29 -6.12 -2.20
C GLN A 36 -8.76 -6.99 -3.35
N ASN A 37 -8.67 -6.43 -4.56
CA ASN A 37 -8.29 -7.16 -5.77
C ASN A 37 -6.80 -6.97 -6.09
N SER A 38 -5.93 -7.14 -5.09
CA SER A 38 -4.48 -6.96 -5.23
C SER A 38 -3.84 -8.17 -5.93
N HIS A 39 -3.11 -7.93 -7.02
CA HIS A 39 -2.37 -8.94 -7.77
C HIS A 39 -0.85 -8.87 -7.53
N ASP A 40 -0.42 -8.54 -6.30
CA ASP A 40 1.00 -8.30 -6.00
C ASP A 40 1.54 -9.04 -4.79
N ALA A 41 0.92 -10.15 -4.38
CA ALA A 41 1.39 -10.98 -3.27
C ALA A 41 1.70 -10.15 -2.00
N MET A 42 0.67 -9.45 -1.50
CA MET A 42 0.69 -8.46 -0.40
C MET A 42 1.70 -8.76 0.71
N ASP A 43 1.68 -9.98 1.27
CA ASP A 43 2.50 -10.33 2.43
C ASP A 43 4.01 -10.31 2.17
N SER A 44 4.43 -10.52 0.91
CA SER A 44 5.84 -10.46 0.52
C SER A 44 6.40 -9.04 0.42
N PHE A 45 5.53 -8.02 0.47
CA PHE A 45 5.93 -6.62 0.33
C PHE A 45 5.94 -5.83 1.65
N TYR A 46 5.46 -6.39 2.76
CA TYR A 46 5.46 -5.69 4.05
C TYR A 46 6.86 -5.37 4.56
N ASP A 47 7.86 -6.22 4.25
CA ASP A 47 9.26 -5.97 4.60
C ASP A 47 9.85 -4.72 3.91
N TYR A 48 9.20 -4.23 2.84
CA TYR A 48 9.60 -3.02 2.12
C TYR A 48 8.82 -1.78 2.54
N ILE A 49 8.00 -1.88 3.60
CA ILE A 49 7.30 -0.74 4.19
C ILE A 49 8.01 -0.35 5.48
N TRP A 50 8.69 0.81 5.45
CA TRP A 50 9.38 1.38 6.61
C TRP A 50 8.59 2.51 7.28
N ASP A 51 7.55 3.01 6.61
CA ASP A 51 6.68 4.04 7.15
C ASP A 51 5.69 3.46 8.17
N VAL A 52 5.79 3.95 9.41
CA VAL A 52 4.99 3.46 10.55
C VAL A 52 3.50 3.74 10.35
N THR A 53 3.14 4.86 9.73
CA THR A 53 1.74 5.22 9.52
C THR A 53 1.08 4.30 8.48
N ILE A 54 1.81 3.91 7.44
CA ILE A 54 1.33 2.90 6.47
C ILE A 54 1.16 1.53 7.14
N LEU A 55 2.10 1.10 7.99
CA LEU A 55 2.00 -0.17 8.73
C LEU A 55 0.83 -0.18 9.74
N GLU A 56 0.61 0.94 10.44
CA GLU A 56 -0.53 1.11 11.34
C GLU A 56 -1.85 0.97 10.57
N TYR A 57 -1.95 1.63 9.40
CA TYR A 57 -3.13 1.54 8.56
C TYR A 57 -3.37 0.13 8.01
N LEU A 58 -2.31 -0.58 7.60
CA LEU A 58 -2.38 -1.99 7.20
C LEU A 58 -2.94 -2.86 8.33
N THR A 59 -2.42 -2.69 9.55
CA THR A 59 -2.89 -3.42 10.74
C THR A 59 -4.37 -3.13 11.02
N TYR A 60 -4.78 -1.86 10.93
CA TYR A 60 -6.17 -1.45 11.07
C TYR A 60 -7.08 -2.09 10.02
N ILE A 61 -6.67 -2.08 8.74
CA ILE A 61 -7.46 -2.69 7.66
C ILE A 61 -7.61 -4.19 7.85
N HIS A 62 -6.53 -4.90 8.19
CA HIS A 62 -6.56 -6.34 8.41
C HIS A 62 -7.47 -6.68 9.58
N HIS A 63 -7.32 -5.99 10.70
CA HIS A 63 -8.19 -6.18 11.86
C HIS A 63 -9.67 -5.89 11.55
N LYS A 64 -9.95 -4.86 10.74
CA LYS A 64 -11.32 -4.52 10.33
C LYS A 64 -11.94 -5.56 9.39
N ARG A 65 -11.13 -6.29 8.62
CA ARG A 65 -11.58 -7.28 7.63
C ARG A 65 -11.75 -8.69 8.20
N GLY A 66 -11.12 -8.99 9.33
CA GLY A 66 -11.20 -10.28 10.02
C GLY A 66 -9.95 -11.09 9.83
#